data_AF-A0A2W0H7F6-F1
#
_entry.id   AF-A0A2W0H7F6-F1
#
_cell.length_a   1.000
_cell.length_b   1.000
_cell.length_c   1.000
_cell.angle_alpha   90.00
_cell.angle_beta   90.00
_cell.angle_gamma   90.00
#
_symmetry.space_group_name_H-M   'P 1'
#
loop_
_entity.id
_entity.type
_entity.pdbx_description
1 polymer ?
#
loop_
_entity_poly.entity_id
_entity_poly.type
_entity_poly.pdbx_seq_one_letter_code
_entity_poly.pdbx_strand_id
1 'polypeptide(L)'
;MQTSRIGDPKPMENQDVSLLDILDCVLDKGVVLRGDITISIADIDLVYLDLRILLTSVETLIQSSQSDTHDDTYDKMKEAQKL
;
A
#
# COMPACT_ATOMS: atom_id res chain seq x y z
N MET A 1 -20.74 -16.10 -60.73
CA MET A 1 -19.89 -17.24 -60.35
C MET A 1 -19.65 -17.17 -58.84
N GLN A 2 -19.89 -18.28 -58.13
CA GLN A 2 -19.61 -18.46 -56.70
C GLN A 2 -18.08 -18.55 -56.46
N THR A 3 -17.60 -18.30 -55.23
CA THR A 3 -16.91 -19.28 -54.35
C THR A 3 -16.32 -18.63 -53.08
N SER A 4 -16.39 -19.38 -51.97
CA SER A 4 -15.55 -19.32 -50.75
C SER A 4 -15.63 -18.06 -49.87
N ARG A 5 -16.20 -18.14 -48.65
CA ARG A 5 -15.57 -18.66 -47.40
C ARG A 5 -14.30 -17.91 -47.04
N ILE A 6 -14.28 -17.26 -45.87
CA ILE A 6 -13.23 -17.24 -44.84
C ILE A 6 -13.81 -16.48 -43.63
N GLY A 7 -13.64 -17.03 -42.43
CA GLY A 7 -14.31 -16.59 -41.21
C GLY A 7 -13.94 -15.19 -40.75
N ASP A 8 -14.89 -14.51 -40.10
CA ASP A 8 -14.65 -13.23 -39.45
C ASP A 8 -13.80 -13.43 -38.20
N PRO A 9 -12.54 -12.94 -38.16
CA PRO A 9 -11.84 -12.80 -36.90
C PRO A 9 -12.56 -11.72 -36.11
N LYS A 10 -13.22 -12.10 -35.00
CA LYS A 10 -13.73 -11.13 -34.01
C LYS A 10 -12.58 -10.19 -33.66
N PRO A 11 -12.70 -8.87 -33.92
CA PRO A 11 -11.75 -7.91 -33.41
C PRO A 11 -11.76 -8.08 -31.89
N MET A 12 -10.60 -8.31 -31.30
CA MET A 12 -10.46 -8.27 -29.86
C MET A 12 -10.73 -6.82 -29.44
N GLU A 13 -11.94 -6.59 -28.93
CA GLU A 13 -12.36 -5.30 -28.41
C GLU A 13 -11.43 -4.99 -27.23
N ASN A 14 -10.50 -4.07 -27.48
CA ASN A 14 -9.62 -3.53 -26.46
C ASN A 14 -10.54 -2.73 -25.55
N GLN A 15 -10.92 -3.32 -24.42
CA GLN A 15 -11.76 -2.67 -23.44
C GLN A 15 -10.96 -1.51 -22.89
N ASP A 16 -11.26 -0.32 -23.39
CA ASP A 16 -10.74 0.94 -22.88
C ASP A 16 -11.24 1.09 -21.44
N VAL A 17 -10.45 0.58 -20.49
CA VAL A 17 -10.73 0.73 -19.06
C VAL A 17 -10.64 2.21 -18.71
N SER A 18 -11.78 2.77 -18.30
CA SER A 18 -11.83 4.15 -17.86
C SER A 18 -11.07 4.30 -16.55
N LEU A 19 -10.30 5.38 -16.44
CA LEU A 19 -9.60 5.71 -15.20
C LEU A 19 -10.57 5.93 -14.04
N LEU A 20 -11.79 6.38 -14.33
CA LEU A 20 -12.83 6.56 -13.32
C LEU A 20 -13.24 5.22 -12.69
N ASP A 21 -13.26 4.15 -13.49
CA ASP A 21 -13.59 2.80 -13.01
C ASP A 21 -12.45 2.20 -12.16
N ILE A 22 -11.19 2.51 -12.49
CA ILE A 22 -10.04 2.11 -11.67
C ILE A 22 -10.03 2.89 -10.36
N LEU A 23 -10.36 4.18 -10.41
CA LEU A 23 -10.35 5.06 -9.26
C LEU A 23 -11.46 4.71 -8.27
N ASP A 24 -12.69 4.48 -8.74
CA ASP A 24 -13.77 3.95 -7.90
C ASP A 24 -13.42 2.58 -7.32
N CYS A 25 -12.76 1.71 -8.10
CA CYS A 25 -12.32 0.41 -7.61
C CYS A 25 -11.30 0.52 -6.45
N VAL A 26 -10.39 1.49 -6.51
CA VAL A 26 -9.39 1.72 -5.45
C VAL A 26 -10.01 2.45 -4.24
N LEU A 27 -10.95 3.36 -4.47
CA LEU A 27 -11.66 4.13 -3.43
C LEU A 27 -12.75 3.33 -2.71
N ASP A 28 -13.34 2.31 -3.32
CA ASP A 28 -14.25 1.41 -2.61
C ASP A 28 -13.50 0.28 -1.90
N LYS A 29 -12.37 -0.18 -2.47
CA LYS A 29 -11.80 -1.50 -2.10
C LYS A 29 -10.41 -1.45 -1.48
N GLY A 30 -9.68 -0.34 -1.62
CA GLY A 30 -8.31 -0.21 -1.16
C GLY A 30 -7.27 -0.93 -2.04
N VAL A 31 -6.00 -0.58 -1.86
CA VAL A 31 -4.84 -1.09 -2.61
C VAL A 31 -3.74 -1.51 -1.65
N VAL A 32 -3.08 -2.64 -1.93
CA VAL A 32 -2.05 -3.23 -1.07
C VAL A 32 -0.70 -3.16 -1.78
N LEU A 33 0.27 -2.52 -1.14
CA LEU A 33 1.66 -2.44 -1.62
C LEU A 33 2.50 -3.46 -0.87
N ARG A 34 3.33 -4.19 -1.61
CA ARG A 34 4.39 -5.03 -1.07
C ARG A 34 5.73 -4.46 -1.49
N GLY A 35 6.68 -4.49 -0.58
CA GLY A 35 8.06 -4.16 -0.87
C GLY A 35 8.94 -4.75 0.21
N ASP A 36 10.21 -4.88 -0.10
CA ASP A 36 11.21 -5.33 0.83
C ASP A 36 12.30 -4.26 0.98
N ILE A 37 12.88 -4.19 2.17
CA ILE A 37 13.97 -3.28 2.48
C ILE A 37 15.09 -4.08 3.11
N THR A 38 16.27 -3.97 2.52
CA THR A 38 17.51 -4.48 3.12
C THR A 38 18.34 -3.31 3.61
N ILE A 39 18.77 -3.37 4.87
CA ILE A 39 19.70 -2.42 5.46
C ILE A 39 21.07 -3.08 5.47
N SER A 40 21.99 -2.52 4.69
CA SER A 40 23.36 -3.01 4.54
C SER A 40 24.36 -1.95 4.98
N ILE A 41 25.43 -2.36 5.67
CA ILE A 41 26.54 -1.48 6.08
C ILE A 41 27.84 -2.17 5.71
N ALA A 42 28.74 -1.43 5.06
CA ALA A 42 30.06 -1.94 4.64
C ALA A 42 29.97 -3.29 3.90
N ASP A 43 29.07 -3.37 2.92
CA ASP A 43 28.81 -4.55 2.09
C ASP A 43 28.28 -5.78 2.83
N ILE A 44 27.81 -5.62 4.07
CA ILE A 44 27.17 -6.67 4.86
C ILE A 44 25.70 -6.34 5.04
N ASP A 45 24.83 -7.28 4.67
CA ASP A 45 23.39 -7.19 4.89
C ASP A 45 23.09 -7.47 6.37
N LEU A 46 22.55 -6.48 7.08
CA LEU A 46 22.25 -6.61 8.51
C LEU A 46 20.81 -7.04 8.75
N VAL A 47 19.88 -6.38 8.06
CA VAL A 47 18.45 -6.53 8.33
C VAL A 47 17.68 -6.55 7.02
N TYR A 48 16.82 -7.56 6.86
CA TYR A 48 15.84 -7.64 5.80
C TYR A 48 14.44 -7.48 6.37
N LEU A 49 13.65 -6.59 5.79
CA LEU A 49 12.29 -6.27 6.20
C LEU A 49 11.36 -6.54 5.03
N ASP A 50 10.39 -7.44 5.22
CA ASP A 50 9.26 -7.59 4.30
C ASP A 50 8.16 -6.61 4.74
N LEU A 51 7.85 -5.65 3.87
CA LEU A 51 6.88 -4.58 4.14
C LEU A 51 5.62 -4.80 3.31
N ARG A 52 4.49 -4.79 4.01
CA ARG A 52 3.17 -4.78 3.38
C ARG A 52 2.34 -3.62 3.91
N ILE A 53 1.96 -2.73 3.00
CA ILE A 53 1.27 -1.49 3.31
C ILE A 53 -0.13 -1.58 2.69
N LEU A 54 -1.17 -1.46 3.52
CA LEU A 54 -2.56 -1.44 3.08
C LEU A 54 -3.02 0.02 2.95
N LEU A 55 -3.26 0.46 1.72
CA LEU A 55 -3.89 1.74 1.40
C LEU A 55 -5.39 1.51 1.20
N THR A 56 -6.13 1.37 2.31
CA THR A 56 -7.61 1.33 2.26
C THR A 56 -8.17 2.74 2.03
N SER A 57 -9.38 2.82 1.47
CA SER A 57 -10.19 4.03 1.62
C SER A 57 -10.56 4.22 3.10
N VAL A 58 -10.59 5.49 3.50
CA VAL A 58 -10.22 6.02 4.83
C VAL A 58 -11.04 5.53 6.03
N GLU A 59 -12.21 4.91 5.84
CA GLU A 59 -13.18 4.68 6.92
C GLU A 59 -12.72 3.69 8.02
N THR A 60 -11.87 2.70 7.70
CA THR A 60 -11.61 1.57 8.63
C THR A 60 -10.19 1.55 9.24
N LEU A 61 -9.25 2.39 8.79
CA LEU A 61 -7.87 2.37 9.32
C LEU A 61 -7.70 3.20 10.61
N ILE A 62 -8.51 4.25 10.80
CA ILE A 62 -8.30 5.23 11.88
C ILE A 62 -8.53 4.64 13.28
N GLN A 63 -9.17 3.46 13.41
CA GLN A 63 -9.49 2.88 14.71
C GLN A 63 -8.41 1.94 15.30
N SER A 64 -7.33 1.57 14.60
CA SER A 64 -6.50 0.41 15.03
C SER A 64 -4.98 0.54 15.02
N SER A 65 -4.39 1.75 14.98
CA SER A 65 -2.93 1.89 15.12
C SER A 65 -2.53 2.95 16.16
N GLN A 66 -3.10 2.83 17.35
CA GLN A 66 -2.38 3.20 18.57
C GLN A 66 -1.40 2.06 18.89
N SER A 67 -0.11 2.32 18.75
CA SER A 67 0.95 1.52 19.37
C SER A 67 2.10 2.46 19.72
N ASP A 68 1.92 3.12 20.86
CA ASP A 68 2.90 3.26 21.94
C ASP A 68 4.37 3.39 21.55
N THR A 69 4.89 4.61 21.62
CA THR A 69 6.20 4.81 22.27
C THR A 69 6.08 6.04 23.16
N HIS A 70 5.77 5.75 24.42
CA HIS A 70 6.05 6.56 25.60
C HIS A 70 7.39 7.31 25.46
N ASP A 71 7.37 8.61 25.67
CA ASP A 71 8.53 9.30 26.25
C ASP A 71 8.07 10.37 27.26
N ASP A 72 7.33 9.92 28.28
CA ASP A 72 6.92 10.75 29.42
C ASP A 72 8.06 10.88 30.47
N THR A 73 9.30 10.52 30.12
CA THR A 73 10.44 10.49 31.05
C THR A 73 10.88 11.89 31.50
N TYR A 74 10.50 12.95 30.78
CA TYR A 74 11.01 14.31 31.01
C TYR A 74 10.39 15.05 32.21
N ASP A 75 9.24 14.62 32.74
CA ASP A 75 8.55 15.36 33.81
C ASP A 75 9.16 15.12 35.21
N LYS A 76 9.83 13.99 35.44
CA LYS A 76 10.32 13.64 36.80
C LYS A 76 11.57 14.38 37.26
N MET A 77 12.33 15.01 36.36
CA MET A 77 13.58 15.70 36.76
C MET A 77 13.36 17.11 37.33
N LYS A 78 12.16 17.70 37.18
CA LYS A 78 11.86 19.03 37.74
C LYS A 78 11.40 19.02 39.19
N GLU A 79 10.84 17.91 39.68
CA GLU A 79 10.40 17.79 41.09
C GLU A 79 11.57 17.58 42.07
N ALA A 80 12.69 17.00 41.61
CA ALA A 80 13.87 16.83 42.47
C ALA A 80 14.59 18.15 42.81
N GLN A 81 14.23 19.27 42.14
CA GLN A 81 14.71 20.61 42.48
C GLN A 81 13.74 21.40 43.37
N LYS A 82 12.65 20.78 43.86
CA LYS A 82 11.68 21.44 44.74
C LYS A 82 11.56 20.72 46.09
N LEU A 83 12.70 20.45 46.71
CA LEU A 83 12.86 20.18 48.15
C LEU A 83 13.80 21.22 48.75
#